data_AF-A0A098EQS7-F1
#
_entry.id   AF-A0A098EQS7-F1
#
_cell.length_a   1.000
_cell.length_b   1.000
_cell.length_c   1.000
_cell.angle_alpha   90.00
_cell.angle_beta   90.00
_cell.angle_gamma   90.00
#
_symmetry.space_group_name_H-M   'P 1'
#
loop_
_entity.id
_entity.type
_entity.pdbx_description
1 polymer ?
#
loop_
_entity_poly.entity_id
_entity_poly.type
_entity_poly.pdbx_seq_one_letter_code
_entity_poly.pdbx_strand_id
1 'polypeptide(L)'
;MKKSTMNTVIGSALAAAAGIFVFKAYQEKNSVKVQEDSDLRNSVEADRRESVEADLDPAEKGLTQLDSAYRDEWQANGFPQTHKEMKELEEE
;
A
#
# COMPACT_ATOMS: atom_id res chain seq x y z
N MET A 1 -12.17 31.46 -39.60
CA MET A 1 -11.88 29.99 -39.64
C MET A 1 -12.99 29.29 -40.42
N LYS A 2 -12.68 28.22 -41.17
CA LYS A 2 -13.70 27.46 -41.92
C LYS A 2 -14.55 26.64 -40.94
N LYS A 3 -15.87 26.52 -41.19
CA LYS A 3 -16.81 25.75 -40.33
C LYS A 3 -16.35 24.30 -40.12
N SER A 4 -15.74 23.70 -41.15
CA SER A 4 -15.16 22.36 -41.09
C SER A 4 -14.07 22.24 -40.00
N THR A 5 -13.14 23.20 -39.94
CA THR A 5 -12.07 23.22 -38.93
C THR A 5 -12.64 23.39 -37.51
N MET A 6 -13.71 24.17 -37.36
CA MET A 6 -14.38 24.38 -36.08
C MET A 6 -15.08 23.11 -35.57
N ASN A 7 -15.75 22.37 -36.47
CA ASN A 7 -16.37 21.08 -36.11
C ASN A 7 -15.33 20.01 -35.74
N THR A 8 -14.18 19.98 -36.43
CA THR A 8 -13.10 19.04 -36.08
C THR A 8 -12.52 19.33 -34.70
N VAL A 9 -12.27 20.61 -34.37
CA VAL A 9 -11.73 21.00 -33.05
C VAL A 9 -12.71 20.67 -31.92
N ILE A 10 -14.00 20.98 -32.11
CA ILE A 10 -15.05 20.66 -31.12
C ILE A 10 -15.19 19.14 -30.96
N GLY A 11 -15.21 18.39 -32.07
CA GLY A 11 -15.26 16.93 -32.04
C GLY A 11 -14.05 16.30 -31.35
N SER A 12 -12.84 16.80 -31.60
CA SER A 12 -11.63 16.32 -30.92
C SER A 12 -11.60 16.65 -29.43
N ALA A 13 -12.11 17.82 -29.03
CA ALA A 13 -12.19 18.18 -27.61
C ALA A 13 -13.19 17.29 -26.85
N LEU A 14 -14.34 16.98 -27.46
CA LEU A 14 -15.34 16.06 -26.89
C LEU A 14 -14.79 14.64 -26.76
N ALA A 15 -14.08 14.13 -27.77
CA ALA A 15 -13.47 12.80 -27.73
C ALA A 15 -12.39 12.68 -26.64
N ALA A 16 -11.55 13.71 -26.48
CA ALA A 16 -10.54 13.74 -25.42
C ALA A 16 -11.17 13.77 -24.02
N ALA A 17 -12.24 14.56 -23.83
CA ALA A 17 -12.97 14.59 -22.57
C ALA A 17 -13.60 13.23 -22.24
N ALA A 18 -14.27 12.59 -23.21
CA ALA A 18 -14.89 11.28 -23.03
C ALA A 18 -13.85 10.19 -22.67
N GLY A 19 -12.67 10.23 -23.29
CA GLY A 19 -11.58 9.31 -22.98
C GLY A 19 -11.10 9.40 -21.52
N ILE A 20 -10.98 10.61 -20.96
CA ILE A 20 -10.58 10.81 -19.55
C ILE A 20 -11.62 10.22 -18.59
N PHE A 21 -12.91 10.43 -18.85
CA PHE A 21 -13.97 9.88 -18.01
C PHE A 21 -14.02 8.35 -18.05
N VAL A 22 -13.90 7.74 -19.24
CA VAL A 22 -13.86 6.29 -19.39
C VAL A 22 -12.64 5.69 -18.69
N PHE A 23 -11.47 6.32 -18.83
CA PHE A 23 -10.25 5.89 -18.15
C PHE A 23 -10.39 5.96 -16.62
N LYS A 24 -10.90 7.07 -16.08
CA LYS A 24 -11.15 7.19 -14.64
C LYS A 24 -12.14 6.15 -14.12
N ALA A 25 -13.25 5.93 -14.83
CA ALA A 25 -14.23 4.92 -14.45
C ALA A 25 -13.64 3.49 -14.46
N TYR A 26 -12.76 3.18 -15.42
CA TYR A 26 -12.04 1.91 -15.45
C TYR A 26 -11.05 1.77 -14.28
N GLN A 27 -10.31 2.83 -13.96
CA GLN A 27 -9.36 2.85 -12.85
C GLN A 27 -10.08 2.70 -11.50
N GLU A 28 -11.22 3.36 -11.32
CA GLU A 28 -12.02 3.30 -10.10
C GLU A 28 -12.73 1.94 -9.93
N LYS A 29 -13.08 1.26 -11.03
CA LYS A 29 -13.60 -0.11 -10.97
C LYS A 29 -12.55 -1.12 -10.54
N ASN A 30 -11.28 -0.86 -10.85
CA ASN A 30 -10.15 -1.73 -10.52
C ASN A 30 -9.41 -1.30 -9.24
N SER A 31 -9.80 -0.19 -8.60
CA SER A 31 -9.18 0.22 -7.35
C SER A 31 -9.80 -0.56 -6.18
N VAL A 32 -8.93 -1.14 -5.36
CA VAL A 32 -9.35 -1.74 -4.09
C VAL A 32 -9.71 -0.60 -3.14
N LYS A 33 -11.01 -0.44 -2.84
CA LYS A 33 -11.49 0.52 -1.84
C LYS A 33 -11.10 0.01 -0.45
N VAL A 34 -10.12 0.66 0.16
CA VAL A 34 -9.72 0.43 1.55
C VAL A 34 -10.16 1.64 2.36
N GLN A 35 -10.58 1.41 3.61
CA GLN A 35 -10.86 2.52 4.52
C GLN A 35 -9.56 3.27 4.77
N GLU A 36 -9.59 4.59 4.67
CA GLU A 36 -8.39 5.45 4.74
C GLU A 36 -7.61 5.20 6.04
N ASP A 37 -8.31 5.04 7.16
CA ASP A 37 -7.73 4.76 8.48
C ASP A 37 -7.09 3.36 8.60
N SER A 38 -7.45 2.44 7.72
CA SER A 38 -6.90 1.07 7.71
C SER A 38 -5.85 0.86 6.60
N ASP A 39 -5.58 1.90 5.79
CA ASP A 39 -4.62 1.78 4.71
C ASP A 39 -3.20 2.05 5.20
N LEU A 40 -2.47 0.99 5.47
CA LEU A 40 -1.06 1.07 5.85
C LEU A 40 -0.15 1.34 4.63
N ARG A 41 -0.67 1.31 3.40
CA ARG A 41 0.12 1.51 2.18
C ARG A 41 0.52 2.98 2.07
N ASN A 42 1.78 3.26 2.42
CA ASN A 42 2.39 4.60 2.47
C ASN A 42 2.04 5.45 3.70
N SER A 43 1.67 4.81 4.82
CA SER A 43 1.51 5.53 6.09
C SER A 43 2.87 5.81 6.73
N VAL A 44 3.36 7.05 6.58
CA VAL A 44 4.57 7.56 7.27
C VAL A 44 4.40 7.54 8.79
N GLU A 45 3.15 7.61 9.26
CA GLU A 45 2.81 7.58 10.67
C GLU A 45 3.00 6.18 11.26
N ALA A 46 2.51 5.15 10.57
CA ALA A 46 2.66 3.76 11.01
C ALA A 46 4.13 3.29 10.99
N ASP A 47 4.93 3.81 10.05
CA ASP A 47 6.37 3.55 9.93
C ASP A 47 7.22 4.20 11.05
N ARG A 48 6.64 5.15 11.80
CA ARG A 48 7.38 5.87 12.87
C ARG A 48 6.87 5.57 14.26
N ARG A 49 5.64 5.10 14.39
CA ARG A 49 5.07 4.73 15.68
C ARG A 49 5.50 3.32 16.05
N GLU A 50 5.80 3.14 17.32
CA GLU A 50 6.06 1.83 17.89
C GLU A 50 4.80 0.95 17.85
N SER A 51 5.02 -0.36 17.74
CA SER A 51 3.98 -1.39 17.80
C SER A 51 3.10 -1.20 19.04
N VAL A 52 1.79 -1.39 18.85
CA VAL A 52 0.81 -1.31 19.94
C VAL A 52 1.02 -2.45 20.95
N GLU A 53 1.60 -3.56 20.49
CA GLU A 53 1.80 -4.77 21.29
C GLU A 53 3.20 -4.84 21.92
N ALA A 54 4.02 -3.80 21.77
CA ALA A 54 5.38 -3.75 22.35
C ALA A 54 5.41 -3.93 23.87
N ASP A 55 4.35 -3.52 24.58
CA ASP A 55 4.22 -3.72 26.03
C ASP A 55 3.80 -5.15 26.41
N LEU A 56 3.22 -5.90 25.46
CA LEU A 56 2.62 -7.22 25.67
C LEU A 56 3.55 -8.35 25.22
N ASP A 57 4.22 -8.18 24.07
CA ASP A 57 5.14 -9.16 23.50
C ASP A 57 6.56 -8.57 23.40
N PRO A 58 7.57 -9.16 24.06
CA PRO A 58 8.96 -8.81 23.85
C PRO A 58 9.43 -8.83 22.40
N ALA A 59 8.83 -9.67 21.53
CA ALA A 59 9.16 -9.74 20.12
C ALA A 59 8.63 -8.55 19.29
N GLU A 60 7.70 -7.78 19.84
CA GLU A 60 7.13 -6.56 19.25
C GLU A 60 7.89 -5.29 19.65
N LYS A 61 8.79 -5.39 20.64
CA LYS A 61 9.57 -4.25 21.13
C LYS A 61 10.54 -3.73 20.07
N GLY A 62 10.45 -2.44 19.79
CA GLY A 62 11.25 -1.78 18.76
C GLY A 62 10.79 -2.04 17.34
N LEU A 63 9.70 -2.80 17.12
CA LEU A 63 9.03 -2.85 15.83
C LEU A 63 8.15 -1.61 15.65
N THR A 64 8.07 -1.13 14.42
CA THR A 64 7.08 -0.11 14.07
C THR A 64 5.70 -0.76 13.92
N GLN A 65 4.63 0.04 13.89
CA GLN A 65 3.28 -0.49 13.63
C GLN A 65 3.20 -1.14 12.24
N LEU A 66 3.96 -0.61 11.28
CA LEU A 66 4.07 -1.19 9.94
C LEU A 66 4.78 -2.55 9.98
N ASP A 67 5.92 -2.65 10.65
CA ASP A 67 6.69 -3.89 10.75
C ASP A 67 5.90 -4.97 11.51
N SER A 68 5.23 -4.58 12.59
CA SER A 68 4.32 -5.44 13.35
C SER A 68 3.22 -6.03 12.46
N ALA A 69 2.58 -5.19 11.63
CA ALA A 69 1.51 -5.64 10.74
C ALA A 69 1.96 -6.66 9.67
N TYR A 70 3.23 -6.63 9.25
CA TYR A 70 3.80 -7.58 8.28
C TYR A 70 4.66 -8.67 8.91
N ARG A 71 4.79 -8.69 10.25
CA ARG A 71 5.66 -9.61 10.98
C ARG A 71 5.33 -11.07 10.70
N ASP A 72 4.05 -11.43 10.68
CA ASP A 72 3.58 -12.79 10.41
C ASP A 72 3.96 -13.26 9.00
N GLU A 73 3.89 -12.37 8.01
CA GLU A 73 4.31 -12.66 6.64
C GLU A 73 5.83 -12.85 6.56
N TRP A 74 6.59 -12.05 7.29
CA TRP A 74 8.05 -12.20 7.37
C TRP A 74 8.44 -13.50 8.07
N GLN A 75 7.79 -13.83 9.19
CA GLN A 75 7.96 -15.09 9.92
C GLN A 75 7.63 -16.32 9.10
N ALA A 76 6.56 -16.26 8.31
CA ALA A 76 6.17 -17.33 7.41
C ALA A 76 7.23 -17.64 6.32
N ASN A 77 8.07 -16.66 5.95
CA ASN A 77 9.15 -16.88 4.97
C ASN A 77 10.36 -17.66 5.55
N GLY A 78 10.41 -17.85 6.87
CA GLY A 78 10.96 -19.04 7.51
C GLY A 78 12.47 -19.12 7.81
N PHE A 79 12.78 -19.48 9.06
CA PHE A 79 14.03 -20.00 9.66
C PHE A 79 15.18 -19.03 10.00
N PRO A 80 15.81 -19.24 11.18
CA PRO A 80 15.59 -18.44 12.40
C PRO A 80 15.78 -16.94 12.12
N GLN A 81 14.89 -16.09 12.64
CA GLN A 81 14.87 -14.68 12.28
C GLN A 81 15.78 -13.81 13.14
N THR A 82 15.92 -14.15 14.41
CA THR A 82 16.71 -13.36 15.34
C THR A 82 18.04 -14.01 15.67
N HIS A 83 19.06 -13.19 15.98
CA HIS A 83 20.36 -13.68 16.40
C HIS A 83 20.30 -14.51 17.70
N LYS A 84 19.25 -14.30 18.51
CA LYS A 84 18.95 -15.09 19.69
C LYS A 84 18.44 -16.48 19.31
N GLU A 85 17.44 -16.56 18.44
CA GLU A 85 16.89 -17.84 17.95
C GLU A 85 17.95 -18.64 17.18
N MET A 86 18.85 -17.98 16.43
CA MET A 86 20.01 -18.63 15.79
C MET A 86 20.92 -19.31 16.82
N LYS A 87 21.24 -18.62 17.93
CA LYS A 87 22.06 -19.18 19.01
C LYS A 87 21.38 -20.32 19.73
N GLU A 88 20.09 -20.18 20.04
CA GLU A 88 19.32 -21.23 20.72
C GLU A 88 19.23 -22.50 19.87
N LEU A 89 19.18 -22.36 18.54
CA LEU A 89 19.16 -23.49 17.61
C LEU A 89 20.54 -24.12 17.37
N GLU A 90 21.63 -23.36 17.54
CA GLU A 90 23.01 -23.89 17.55
C GLU A 90 23.35 -24.67 18.83
N GLU A 91 22.58 -24.47 19.90
CA GLU A 91 22.74 -25.13 21.20
C GLU A 91 21.92 -26.45 21.34
N GLU A 92 21.05 -26.78 20.37
CA GLU A 92 20.36 -28.09 20.22
C GLU A 92 21.17 -29.12 19.41
#